data_AF-A0A940R9T2-F1
#
_entry.id   AF-A0A940R9T2-F1
#
_cell.length_a   1.000
_cell.length_b   1.000
_cell.length_c   1.000
_cell.angle_alpha   90.00
_cell.angle_beta   90.00
_cell.angle_gamma   90.00
#
_symmetry.space_group_name_H-M   'P 1'
#
loop_
_entity.id
_entity.type
_entity.pdbx_description
1 polymer ?
#
loop_
_entity_poly.entity_id
_entity_poly.type
_entity_poly.pdbx_seq_one_letter_code
_entity_poly.pdbx_strand_id
1 'polypeptide(L)' 'MNTKNQTLKKLHSELSSFGLNPSEWTLEYVESLRYLIRHKLDSSFALYGRLEFKNQKPTWKSIDLMTL' A
#
# COMPACT_ATOMS: atom_id res chain seq x y z
N MET A 1 -15.03 -16.44 4.92
CA MET A 1 -14.96 -15.19 4.12
C MET A 1 -13.52 -14.70 4.13
N ASN A 2 -12.98 -14.35 2.96
CA ASN A 2 -11.55 -14.20 2.70
C ASN A 2 -11.00 -12.85 3.21
N THR A 3 -10.70 -12.76 4.51
CA THR A 3 -10.31 -11.52 5.24
C THR A 3 -9.11 -10.81 4.63
N LYS A 4 -8.16 -11.55 4.04
CA LYS A 4 -6.99 -10.98 3.35
C LYS A 4 -7.38 -10.08 2.18
N ASN A 5 -8.36 -10.50 1.37
CA ASN A 5 -8.83 -9.71 0.22
C ASN A 5 -9.54 -8.43 0.66
N GLN A 6 -10.25 -8.46 1.78
CA GLN A 6 -10.90 -7.26 2.34
C GLN A 6 -9.87 -6.28 2.88
N THR A 7 -8.84 -6.76 3.59
CA THR A 7 -7.73 -5.92 4.06
C THR A 7 -6.97 -5.29 2.91
N LEU A 8 -6.64 -6.05 1.86
CA LEU A 8 -5.90 -5.53 0.72
C LEU A 8 -6.70 -4.46 -0.04
N LYS A 9 -8.01 -4.67 -0.24
CA LYS A 9 -8.91 -3.65 -0.82
C LYS A 9 -8.97 -2.38 0.02
N LYS A 10 -9.06 -2.52 1.35
CA LYS A 10 -9.04 -1.39 2.28
C LYS A 10 -7.73 -0.60 2.15
N LEU A 11 -6.58 -1.28 2.27
CA LEU A 11 -5.28 -0.64 2.17
C LEU A 11 -5.07 0.05 0.81
N HIS A 12 -5.55 -0.57 -0.27
CA HIS A 12 -5.54 0.03 -1.61
C HIS A 12 -6.36 1.31 -1.67
N SER A 13 -7.59 1.31 -1.13
CA SER A 13 -8.42 2.52 -1.09
C SER A 13 -7.82 3.64 -0.23
N GLU A 14 -7.11 3.29 0.86
CA GLU A 14 -6.49 4.25 1.77
C GLU A 14 -5.30 5.00 1.15
N LEU A 15 -4.75 4.55 0.01
CA LEU A 15 -3.71 5.29 -0.73
C LEU A 15 -4.17 6.71 -1.11
N SER A 16 -5.48 6.91 -1.33
CA SER A 16 -6.08 8.22 -1.58
C SER A 16 -5.82 9.24 -0.47
N SER A 17 -5.67 8.79 0.78
CA SER A 17 -5.35 9.65 1.92
C SER A 17 -3.91 10.20 1.88
N PHE A 18 -3.06 9.63 1.01
CA PHE A 18 -1.69 10.08 0.74
C PHE A 18 -1.59 10.86 -0.59
N GLY A 19 -2.73 11.24 -1.19
CA GLY A 19 -2.75 11.94 -2.48
C GLY A 19 -2.51 11.04 -3.71
N LEU A 20 -2.52 9.72 -3.54
CA LEU A 20 -2.33 8.75 -4.62
C LEU A 20 -3.68 8.27 -5.16
N ASN A 21 -3.87 8.28 -6.47
CA ASN A 21 -5.06 7.70 -7.10
C ASN A 21 -4.96 6.16 -7.11
N PRO A 22 -5.72 5.40 -6.29
CA PRO A 22 -5.53 3.94 -6.16
C PRO A 22 -5.60 3.19 -7.49
N SER A 23 -6.35 3.69 -8.47
CA SER A 23 -6.46 3.05 -9.78
C SER A 23 -5.15 2.98 -10.56
N GLU A 24 -4.17 3.83 -10.23
CA GLU A 24 -2.84 3.91 -10.87
C GLU A 24 -1.79 3.01 -10.20
N TRP A 25 -2.08 2.45 -9.03
CA TRP A 25 -1.09 1.72 -8.22
C TRP A 25 -1.46 0.26 -8.02
N THR A 26 -0.45 -0.60 -7.93
CA THR A 26 -0.56 -1.98 -7.46
C THR A 26 0.06 -2.12 -6.07
N LEU A 27 -0.44 -3.06 -5.28
CA LEU A 27 0.08 -3.39 -3.95
C LEU A 27 0.65 -4.80 -3.97
N GLU A 28 1.95 -4.90 -3.72
CA GLU A 28 2.68 -6.16 -3.61
C GLU A 28 3.12 -6.34 -2.16
N TYR A 29 2.67 -7.42 -1.53
CA TYR A 29 3.16 -7.76 -0.19
C TYR A 29 4.65 -8.15 -0.29
N VAL A 30 5.49 -7.53 0.54
CA VAL A 30 6.91 -7.87 0.62
C VAL A 30 7.14 -8.76 1.83
N GLU A 31 6.92 -8.21 3.03
CA GLU A 31 7.09 -8.93 4.30
C GLU A 31 6.32 -8.22 5.43
N SER A 32 5.84 -8.99 6.40
CA SER A 32 5.21 -8.51 7.63
C SER A 32 4.22 -7.35 7.44
N LEU A 33 4.63 -6.13 7.79
CA LEU A 33 3.85 -4.90 7.73
C LEU A 33 4.30 -4.00 6.57
N ARG A 34 4.83 -4.59 5.50
CA ARG A 34 5.47 -3.85 4.43
C ARG A 34 4.95 -4.28 3.06
N TYR A 35 4.67 -3.27 2.25
CA TYR A 35 4.15 -3.41 0.91
C TYR A 35 4.97 -2.56 -0.04
N LEU A 36 5.23 -3.11 -1.23
CA LEU A 36 5.71 -2.36 -2.36
C LEU A 36 4.49 -1.85 -3.13
N ILE A 37 4.48 -0.56 -3.42
CA ILE A 37 3.40 0.11 -4.14
C ILE A 37 4.00 0.58 -5.47
N ARG A 38 3.62 -0.05 -6.58
CA ARG A 38 4.17 0.27 -7.91
C ARG A 38 3.17 1.05 -8.73
N HIS A 39 3.66 2.05 -9.46
CA HIS A 39 2.84 2.70 -10.48
C HIS A 39 2.66 1.73 -11.65
N LYS A 40 1.46 1.66 -12.22
CA LYS A 40 1.14 0.72 -13.31
C LYS A 40 1.83 1.06 -14.63
N LEU A 41 2.18 2.33 -14.84
CA LEU A 41 2.74 2.83 -16.10
C LEU A 41 4.17 3.36 -15.98
N ASP A 42 4.61 3.73 -14.78
CA ASP A 42 5.90 4.36 -14.56
C ASP A 42 6.74 3.44 -13.68
N SER A 43 7.79 2.87 -14.26
CA SER A 43 8.72 1.97 -13.58
C SER A 43 9.97 2.67 -13.05
N SER A 44 10.07 4.00 -13.20
CA SER A 44 11.25 4.76 -12.74
C SER A 44 11.32 4.90 -11.22
N PHE A 45 10.22 4.64 -10.53
CA PHE A 45 10.15 4.70 -9.08
C PHE A 45 9.13 3.72 -8.52
N ALA A 46 9.21 3.48 -7.21
CA ALA A 46 8.21 2.78 -6.44
C ALA A 46 7.99 3.48 -5.11
N LEU A 47 6.91 3.15 -4.41
CA LEU A 47 6.70 3.58 -3.04
C LEU A 47 6.80 2.38 -2.10
N TYR A 48 7.38 2.60 -0.94
CA TYR A 48 7.49 1.61 0.11
C TYR A 48 6.51 1.96 1.23
N GLY A 49 5.45 1.16 1.34
CA GLY A 49 4.41 1.34 2.34
C GLY A 49 4.70 0.54 3.61
N ARG A 50 4.68 1.20 4.76
CA ARG A 50 4.77 0.57 6.08
C ARG A 50 3.42 0.66 6.78
N LEU A 51 2.98 -0.46 7.34
CA LEU A 51 1.77 -0.58 8.13
C LEU A 51 2.06 -0.51 9.62
N GLU A 52 1.02 -0.18 10.38
CA GLU A 52 0.94 -0.40 11.82
C GLU A 52 -0.41 -1.01 12.18
N PHE A 53 -0.50 -1.61 13.37
CA PHE A 53 -1.78 -2.06 13.92
C PHE A 53 -2.35 -1.00 14.85
N LYS A 54 -3.44 -0.36 14.42
CA LYS A 54 -4.22 0.55 15.25
C LYS A 54 -5.55 -0.12 15.60
N ASN A 55 -5.81 -0.34 16.89
CA ASN A 55 -6.98 -1.08 17.37
C ASN A 55 -7.13 -2.45 16.69
N GLN A 56 -6.03 -3.21 16.59
CA GLN A 56 -5.95 -4.53 15.93
C GLN A 56 -6.25 -4.51 14.41
N LYS A 57 -6.37 -3.33 13.78
CA LYS A 57 -6.58 -3.20 12.34
C LYS A 57 -5.31 -2.66 11.68
N PRO A 58 -4.84 -3.29 10.59
CA PRO A 58 -3.73 -2.74 9.82
C PRO A 58 -4.15 -1.44 9.12
N THR A 59 -3.26 -0.46 9.17
CA THR A 59 -3.40 0.85 8.51
C THR A 59 -2.03 1.37 8.10
N TRP A 60 -1.97 2.27 7.13
CA TRP A 60 -0.73 2.90 6.71
C TRP A 60 -0.14 3.76 7.83
N LYS A 61 1.11 3.46 8.18
CA LYS A 61 1.95 4.29 9.04
C LYS A 61 2.73 5.31 8.21
N SER A 62 3.34 4.85 7.12
CA SER A 62 4.06 5.71 6.18
C SER A 62 4.03 5.13 4.77
N ILE A 63 4.21 6.03 3.80
CA ILE A 63 4.48 5.69 2.41
C ILE A 63 5.68 6.54 2.00
N ASP A 64 6.78 5.87 1.70
CA ASP A 64 8.07 6.51 1.44
C ASP A 64 8.45 6.31 -0.04
N LEU A 65 8.87 7.37 -0.74
CA LEU A 65 9.32 7.28 -2.13
C LEU A 65 10.66 6.53 -2.20
N MET A 66 10.78 5.60 -3.15
CA MET A 66 12.01 4.87 -3.42
C MET A 66 12.32 4.97 -4.92
N THR A 67 13.49 5.51 -5.23
CA THR A 67 14.05 5.47 -6.58
C THR A 67 14.60 4.07 -6.86
N LEU A 68 14.30 3.52 -8.04
CA LEU A 68 14.76 2.20 -8.48
C LEU A 68 16.06 2.31 -9.30
#